data_AF-A0A228HLH9-F1
#
_entry.id   AF-A0A228HLH9-F1
#
_cell.length_a   1.000
_cell.length_b   1.000
_cell.length_c   1.000
_cell.angle_alpha   90.00
_cell.angle_beta   90.00
_cell.angle_gamma   90.00
#
_symmetry.space_group_name_H-M   'P 1'
#
loop_
_entity.id
_entity.type
_entity.pdbx_description
1 polymer ?
#
loop_
_entity_poly.entity_id
_entity_poly.type
_entity_poly.pdbx_seq_one_letter_code
_entity_poly.pdbx_strand_id
1 'polypeptide(L)'
;MSDFSTIKISRDCEHFPAAARAGEQFQSKDMPDDDELTCCVDGDIDETGLFVRIDTRGRFWNPRLNDWIHLLGERSGLELVCRFVDGRVVEVRDGYGVIIEDGSELPGAYWSPSDWVRL
;
A
#
# COMPACT_ATOMS: atom_id res chain seq x y z
N MET A 1 4.56 -12.09 -15.46
CA MET A 1 4.68 -11.76 -14.02
C MET A 1 3.67 -10.65 -13.79
N SER A 2 2.89 -10.71 -12.72
CA SER A 2 1.96 -9.61 -12.41
C SER A 2 2.79 -8.40 -12.04
N ASP A 3 2.49 -7.19 -12.55
CA ASP A 3 3.21 -5.93 -12.26
C ASP A 3 2.61 -5.21 -11.03
N PHE A 4 2.06 -5.96 -10.08
CA PHE A 4 1.33 -5.42 -8.93
C PHE A 4 1.94 -5.91 -7.62
N SER A 5 2.10 -5.00 -6.68
CA SER A 5 2.40 -5.28 -5.28
C SER A 5 1.15 -5.73 -4.54
N THR A 6 1.29 -6.71 -3.64
CA THR A 6 0.20 -7.24 -2.82
C THR A 6 0.27 -6.65 -1.41
N ILE A 7 -0.82 -6.10 -0.93
CA ILE A 7 -0.93 -5.48 0.40
C ILE A 7 -2.05 -6.15 1.20
N LYS A 8 -1.77 -6.52 2.44
CA LYS A 8 -2.79 -6.90 3.42
C LYS A 8 -3.01 -5.77 4.41
N ILE A 9 -4.23 -5.63 4.89
CA ILE A 9 -4.59 -4.60 5.86
C ILE A 9 -4.91 -5.30 7.18
N SER A 10 -4.27 -4.84 8.26
CA SER A 10 -4.55 -5.32 9.60
C SER A 10 -6.03 -5.15 9.95
N ARG A 11 -6.59 -6.14 10.64
CA ARG A 11 -7.98 -6.12 11.09
C ARG A 11 -8.27 -4.96 12.04
N ASP A 12 -7.24 -4.47 12.71
CA ASP A 12 -7.33 -3.46 13.76
C ASP A 12 -6.98 -2.04 13.27
N CYS A 13 -6.67 -1.86 11.97
CA CYS A 13 -6.30 -0.55 11.41
C CYS A 13 -7.53 0.34 11.14
N GLU A 14 -7.98 1.10 12.13
CA GLU A 14 -9.23 1.87 12.08
C GLU A 14 -9.32 2.94 10.97
N HIS A 15 -8.19 3.28 10.33
CA HIS A 15 -8.18 4.12 9.13
C HIS A 15 -8.97 3.50 7.96
N PHE A 16 -9.11 2.17 7.92
CA PHE A 16 -9.75 1.45 6.83
C PHE A 16 -11.19 1.03 7.15
N PRO A 17 -12.08 1.04 6.13
CA PRO A 17 -13.44 0.55 6.29
C PRO A 17 -13.44 -0.93 6.68
N ALA A 18 -14.45 -1.35 7.44
CA ALA A 18 -14.54 -2.72 7.97
C ALA A 18 -14.46 -3.81 6.87
N ALA A 19 -14.97 -3.52 5.67
CA ALA A 19 -14.87 -4.42 4.53
C ALA A 19 -13.41 -4.69 4.11
N ALA A 20 -12.57 -3.66 4.10
CA ALA A 20 -11.15 -3.78 3.75
C ALA A 20 -10.35 -4.54 4.81
N ARG A 21 -10.81 -4.49 6.07
CA ARG A 21 -10.20 -5.17 7.23
C ARG A 21 -10.60 -6.64 7.36
N ALA A 22 -11.37 -7.20 6.41
CA ALA A 22 -11.88 -8.57 6.47
C ALA A 22 -10.83 -9.66 6.18
N GLY A 23 -9.56 -9.29 5.97
CA GLY A 23 -8.47 -10.22 5.63
C GLY A 23 -8.35 -10.51 4.12
N GLU A 24 -8.88 -9.60 3.30
CA GLU A 24 -8.63 -9.58 1.86
C GLU A 24 -7.24 -9.04 1.53
N GLN A 25 -6.74 -9.37 0.35
CA GLN A 25 -5.52 -8.82 -0.24
C GLN A 25 -5.87 -7.75 -1.28
N PHE A 26 -5.08 -6.70 -1.31
CA PHE A 26 -5.18 -5.59 -2.24
C PHE A 26 -3.99 -5.59 -3.18
N GLN A 27 -4.21 -5.16 -4.42
CA GLN A 27 -3.18 -4.97 -5.41
C GLN A 27 -2.97 -3.49 -5.69
N SER A 28 -1.71 -3.10 -5.90
CA SER A 28 -1.34 -1.75 -6.30
C SER A 28 -0.16 -1.73 -7.24
N LYS A 29 -0.17 -0.81 -8.21
CA LYS A 29 0.99 -0.48 -9.05
C LYS A 29 1.78 0.70 -8.52
N ASP A 30 1.25 1.39 -7.52
CA ASP A 30 1.80 2.66 -7.02
C ASP A 30 2.81 2.46 -5.89
N MET A 31 3.17 1.19 -5.63
CA MET A 31 4.15 0.81 -4.61
C MET A 31 5.56 0.74 -5.22
N PRO A 32 6.59 1.14 -4.47
CA PRO A 32 7.96 1.07 -4.95
C PRO A 32 8.39 -0.39 -5.15
N ASP A 33 9.22 -0.64 -6.16
CA ASP A 33 9.84 -1.95 -6.37
C ASP A 33 10.97 -2.20 -5.35
N ASP A 34 11.28 -3.47 -5.14
CA ASP A 34 12.46 -3.91 -4.39
C ASP A 34 13.59 -4.26 -5.36
N ASP A 35 14.67 -3.48 -5.34
CA ASP A 35 15.83 -3.67 -6.21
C ASP A 35 16.53 -5.03 -6.04
N GLU A 36 16.44 -5.66 -4.86
CA GLU A 36 17.01 -7.00 -4.60
C GLU A 36 16.11 -8.13 -5.12
N LEU A 37 14.80 -7.92 -5.11
CA LEU A 37 13.81 -8.94 -5.49
C LEU A 37 13.27 -8.74 -6.91
N THR A 38 13.59 -7.60 -7.56
CA THR A 38 13.33 -7.29 -8.97
C THR A 38 11.87 -7.41 -9.43
N CYS A 39 10.92 -7.45 -8.50
CA CYS A 39 9.49 -7.36 -8.77
C CYS A 39 8.68 -7.11 -7.49
N CYS A 40 7.50 -6.51 -7.68
CA CYS A 40 6.25 -6.65 -6.90
C CYS A 40 6.41 -6.98 -5.42
N VAL A 41 6.07 -6.01 -4.60
CA VAL A 41 6.23 -6.07 -3.15
C VAL A 41 5.01 -6.70 -2.51
N ASP A 42 5.23 -7.77 -1.74
CA ASP A 42 4.26 -8.21 -0.73
C ASP A 42 4.51 -7.46 0.58
N GLY A 43 3.47 -6.88 1.20
CA GLY A 43 3.57 -6.20 2.49
C GLY A 43 2.24 -6.12 3.25
N ASP A 44 2.32 -5.54 4.45
CA ASP A 44 1.18 -5.40 5.35
C ASP A 44 1.06 -3.92 5.79
N ILE A 45 -0.17 -3.45 5.95
CA ILE A 45 -0.46 -2.22 6.69
C ILE A 45 -0.87 -2.64 8.09
N ASP A 46 -0.07 -2.27 9.09
CA ASP A 46 -0.29 -2.66 10.48
C ASP A 46 -1.47 -1.91 11.13
N GLU A 47 -1.77 -2.22 12.39
CA GLU A 47 -2.85 -1.59 13.17
C GLU A 47 -2.70 -0.07 13.31
N THR A 48 -1.49 0.46 13.13
CA THR A 48 -1.19 1.89 13.21
C THR A 48 -1.20 2.58 11.85
N GLY A 49 -1.59 1.86 10.79
CA GLY A 49 -1.60 2.37 9.42
C GLY A 49 -0.21 2.38 8.77
N LEU A 50 0.83 1.85 9.40
CA LEU A 50 2.18 1.82 8.83
C LEU A 50 2.26 0.71 7.79
N PHE A 51 2.69 1.03 6.57
CA PHE A 51 3.10 0.02 5.62
C PHE A 51 4.44 -0.58 6.01
N VAL A 52 4.48 -1.91 6.12
CA VAL A 52 5.64 -2.67 6.55
C VAL A 52 5.83 -3.88 5.67
N ARG A 53 7.10 -4.24 5.48
CA ARG A 53 7.49 -5.52 4.89
C ARG A 53 8.53 -6.19 5.76
N ILE A 54 8.37 -7.50 5.95
CA ILE A 54 9.36 -8.33 6.60
C ILE A 54 9.74 -9.47 5.66
N ASP A 55 11.02 -9.58 5.34
CA ASP A 55 11.50 -10.68 4.51
C ASP A 55 11.80 -11.95 5.35
N THR A 56 12.15 -13.04 4.66
CA THR A 56 12.49 -14.33 5.30
C THR A 56 13.75 -14.28 6.17
N ARG A 57 14.54 -13.20 6.09
CA ARG A 57 15.75 -12.98 6.88
C ARG A 57 15.47 -12.10 8.11
N GLY A 58 14.20 -11.73 8.35
CA GLY A 58 13.81 -10.85 9.44
C GLY A 58 14.25 -9.40 9.23
N ARG A 59 14.58 -9.00 8.00
CA ARG A 59 14.81 -7.59 7.67
C ARG A 59 13.45 -6.90 7.58
N PHE A 60 13.42 -5.65 7.99
CA PHE A 60 12.26 -4.79 7.97
C PHE A 60 12.43 -3.70 6.91
N TRP A 61 11.37 -3.41 6.15
CA TRP A 61 11.36 -2.31 5.20
C TRP A 61 10.07 -1.51 5.30
N ASN A 62 10.26 -0.19 5.29
CA ASN A 62 9.22 0.82 5.19
C ASN A 62 9.75 1.92 4.26
N PRO A 63 9.28 1.99 3.01
CA PRO A 63 9.73 2.99 2.03
C PRO A 63 9.29 4.43 2.33
N ARG A 64 8.84 4.74 3.54
CA ARG A 64 8.33 6.07 3.94
C ARG A 64 7.40 6.64 2.87
N LEU A 65 6.42 5.85 2.46
CA LEU A 65 5.45 6.22 1.44
C LEU A 65 4.87 7.60 1.76
N ASN A 66 4.87 8.46 0.75
CA ASN A 66 4.28 9.78 0.82
C ASN A 66 3.45 9.94 -0.44
N ASP A 67 2.26 10.54 -0.29
CA ASP A 67 1.25 10.73 -1.35
C ASP A 67 0.19 9.61 -1.44
N TRP A 68 -0.66 9.66 -2.46
CA TRP A 68 -1.80 8.78 -2.66
C TRP A 68 -1.44 7.49 -3.38
N ILE A 69 -2.05 6.38 -2.95
CA ILE A 69 -1.88 5.03 -3.51
C ILE A 69 -3.26 4.43 -3.78
N HIS A 70 -3.46 3.86 -4.97
CA HIS A 70 -4.65 3.09 -5.29
C HIS A 70 -4.49 1.63 -4.86
N LEU A 71 -5.51 1.11 -4.17
CA LEU A 71 -5.59 -0.27 -3.72
C LEU A 71 -6.85 -0.92 -4.31
N LEU A 72 -6.67 -2.00 -5.07
CA LEU A 72 -7.75 -2.80 -5.64
C LEU A 72 -7.87 -4.15 -4.91
N GLY A 73 -9.02 -4.41 -4.29
CA GLY A 73 -9.30 -5.68 -3.63
C GLY A 73 -9.38 -6.84 -4.63
N GLU A 74 -8.54 -7.85 -4.45
CA GLU A 74 -8.41 -8.98 -5.37
C GLU A 74 -9.68 -9.80 -5.57
N ARG A 75 -10.57 -9.84 -4.56
CA ARG A 75 -11.74 -10.72 -4.52
C ARG A 75 -13.05 -9.96 -4.43
N SER A 76 -13.09 -8.86 -3.68
CA SER A 76 -14.30 -8.07 -3.49
C SER A 76 -14.50 -7.04 -4.59
N GLY A 77 -13.44 -6.66 -5.32
CA GLY A 77 -13.46 -5.50 -6.19
C GLY A 77 -13.60 -4.19 -5.43
N LEU A 78 -13.32 -4.16 -4.13
CA LEU A 78 -13.28 -2.92 -3.36
C LEU A 78 -12.14 -2.04 -3.88
N GLU A 79 -12.44 -0.79 -4.21
CA GLU A 79 -11.44 0.18 -4.62
C GLU A 79 -11.23 1.21 -3.53
N LEU A 80 -9.97 1.45 -3.17
CA LEU A 80 -9.59 2.41 -2.14
C LEU A 80 -8.47 3.29 -2.65
N VAL A 81 -8.48 4.55 -2.21
CA VAL A 81 -7.39 5.50 -2.44
C VAL A 81 -6.91 5.97 -1.08
N CYS A 82 -5.64 5.72 -0.80
CA CYS A 82 -5.04 5.86 0.53
C CYS A 82 -3.95 6.92 0.51
N ARG A 83 -4.05 7.93 1.38
CA ARG A 83 -3.00 8.93 1.54
C ARG A 83 -1.99 8.45 2.55
N PHE A 84 -0.73 8.40 2.14
CA PHE A 84 0.40 8.12 3.01
C PHE A 84 1.16 9.39 3.39
N VAL A 85 1.62 9.44 4.63
CA VAL A 85 2.59 10.41 5.16
C VAL A 85 3.61 9.65 5.99
N ASP A 86 4.89 9.73 5.60
CA ASP A 86 6.00 9.02 6.24
C ASP A 86 5.75 7.50 6.44
N GLY A 87 5.13 6.86 5.43
CA GLY A 87 4.82 5.43 5.43
C GLY A 87 3.54 5.05 6.17
N ARG A 88 2.83 6.02 6.76
CA ARG A 88 1.58 5.80 7.49
C ARG A 88 0.39 6.29 6.69
N VAL A 89 -0.65 5.46 6.61
CA VAL A 89 -1.96 5.86 6.13
C VAL A 89 -2.54 6.89 7.09
N VAL A 90 -2.89 8.05 6.57
CA VAL A 90 -3.56 9.12 7.33
C VAL A 90 -4.99 9.37 6.85
N GLU A 91 -5.32 8.90 5.66
CA GLU A 91 -6.64 9.08 5.04
C GLU A 91 -6.95 7.94 4.08
N VAL A 92 -8.18 7.44 4.09
CA VAL A 92 -8.68 6.43 3.15
C VAL A 92 -9.99 6.93 2.55
N ARG A 93 -10.08 6.87 1.22
CA ARG A 93 -11.28 7.25 0.46
C ARG A 93 -11.75 6.07 -0.37
N ASP A 94 -13.04 6.09 -0.70
CA ASP A 94 -13.61 5.21 -1.71
C ASP A 94 -12.99 5.55 -3.07
N GLY A 95 -12.39 4.54 -3.71
CA GLY A 95 -11.72 4.65 -5.00
C GLY A 95 -12.70 4.85 -6.16
N TYR A 96 -13.96 4.44 -6.02
CA TYR A 96 -15.01 4.68 -7.02
C TYR A 96 -15.33 6.18 -7.21
N GLY A 97 -14.91 7.04 -6.27
CA GLY A 97 -15.16 8.47 -6.26
C GLY A 97 -13.97 9.35 -6.68
N VAL A 98 -12.81 8.80 -6.99
CA VAL A 98 -11.62 9.59 -7.33
C VAL A 98 -11.55 9.81 -8.84
N ILE A 99 -12.26 10.84 -9.30
CA ILE A 99 -11.97 11.51 -10.57
C ILE A 99 -10.87 12.53 -10.28
N ILE A 100 -9.67 12.35 -10.83
CA ILE A 100 -8.72 13.45 -10.90
C ILE A 100 -9.30 14.41 -11.95
N GLU A 101 -9.59 15.65 -11.54
CA GLU A 101 -10.35 16.63 -12.34
C GLU A 101 -9.73 16.93 -13.72
N ASP A 102 -8.47 16.55 -13.95
CA ASP A 102 -7.73 16.71 -15.21
C ASP A 102 -7.64 15.45 -16.09
N GLY A 103 -8.21 14.31 -15.62
CA GLY A 103 -8.18 13.04 -16.34
C GLY A 103 -6.85 12.28 -16.30
N SER A 104 -5.90 12.67 -15.44
CA SER A 104 -4.67 11.89 -15.24
C SER A 104 -4.92 10.67 -14.34
N GLU A 105 -4.06 9.65 -14.46
CA GLU A 105 -3.97 8.57 -13.46
C GLU A 105 -3.43 9.14 -12.14
N LEU A 106 -3.77 8.52 -11.00
CA LEU A 106 -3.21 8.91 -9.70
C LEU A 106 -1.68 8.89 -9.81
N PRO A 107 -0.97 9.98 -9.49
CA PRO A 107 0.48 9.97 -9.54
C PRO A 107 0.96 8.92 -8.55
N GLY A 108 1.60 7.86 -9.04
CA GLY A 108 2.14 6.82 -8.18
C GLY A 108 3.03 7.44 -7.10
N ALA A 109 2.80 7.05 -5.85
CA ALA A 109 3.50 7.57 -4.68
C ALA A 109 5.00 7.19 -4.69
N TYR A 110 5.79 7.85 -5.52
CA TYR A 110 7.24 7.78 -5.46
C TYR A 110 7.76 8.97 -4.64
N TRP A 111 8.37 8.71 -3.48
CA TRP A 111 9.83 8.88 -3.24
C TRP A 111 10.20 8.74 -1.75
N SER A 112 11.35 8.09 -1.47
CA SER A 112 12.32 8.30 -0.35
C SER A 112 12.74 7.01 0.39
N PRO A 113 13.99 6.94 0.92
CA PRO A 113 14.96 5.91 0.54
C PRO A 113 14.54 4.46 0.83
N SER A 114 14.79 3.61 -0.16
CA SER A 114 14.39 2.20 -0.28
C SER A 114 15.26 1.21 0.51
N ASP A 115 15.76 1.58 1.68
CA ASP A 115 16.74 0.75 2.38
C ASP A 115 16.11 -0.17 3.42
N TRP A 116 16.43 -1.47 3.34
CA TRP A 116 16.11 -2.46 4.36
C TRP A 116 16.87 -2.19 5.66
N VAL A 117 16.18 -2.29 6.79
CA VAL A 117 16.75 -2.16 8.14
C VAL A 117 16.72 -3.52 8.83
N ARG A 118 17.80 -3.88 9.55
CA ARG A 118 17.77 -5.06 10.43
C ARG A 118 17.10 -4.69 11.75
N LEU A 119 16.14 -5.52 12.18
CA LEU A 119 15.56 -5.45 13.53
C LEU A 119 16.61 -5.79 14.59
#